data_AF-A0A8D8Y277-F1
#
_entry.id   AF-A0A8D8Y277-F1
#
_cell.length_a   1.000
_cell.length_b   1.000
_cell.length_c   1.000
_cell.angle_alpha   90.00
_cell.angle_beta   90.00
_cell.angle_gamma   90.00
#
_symmetry.space_group_name_H-M   'P 1'
#
loop_
_entity.id
_entity.type
_entity.pdbx_description
1 polymer ?
#
loop_
_entity_poly.entity_id
_entity_poly.type
_entity_poly.pdbx_seq_one_letter_code
_entity_poly.pdbx_strand_id
1 'polypeptide(L)'
;MATNGVCYSKDLPDIETVLQLNPRVKQYAELTPTIVSKKNKSKWKRNNDKNCSTGCSLVNNFDDIKHTTLSERGALREAARCLKCADAPCQKSCPTQIDIKSFITSISNKNYYGAAKAIFSDNPLGLTCGMVCPTSDLCVGGCNLYASEEGPINIGGLQQFATEVFKDMGISQIRSPDASVNFADTKIALIGCGPASLSCATFLARMGYNDLTIFEKRSYLGGLRNFKTKSTVRSSLGLENRTQMLSLYLKI
;
A
#
# COMPACT_ATOMS: atom_id res chain seq x y z
N MET A 1 -55.90 -13.07 -45.72
CA MET A 1 -55.26 -13.24 -44.39
C MET A 1 -53.80 -12.85 -44.52
N ALA A 2 -53.45 -11.60 -44.20
CA ALA A 2 -52.04 -11.18 -44.19
C ALA A 2 -51.44 -11.61 -42.85
N THR A 3 -50.51 -12.56 -42.89
CA THR A 3 -49.71 -12.94 -41.73
C THR A 3 -48.84 -11.75 -41.34
N ASN A 4 -49.07 -11.17 -40.16
CA ASN A 4 -48.19 -10.18 -39.55
C ASN A 4 -46.81 -10.81 -39.34
N GLY A 5 -45.92 -10.62 -40.33
CA GLY A 5 -44.56 -11.14 -40.28
C GLY A 5 -43.74 -10.40 -39.23
N VAL A 6 -43.26 -11.13 -38.23
CA VAL A 6 -42.34 -10.58 -37.22
C VAL A 6 -41.04 -10.17 -37.92
N CYS A 7 -40.63 -8.91 -37.76
CA CYS A 7 -39.36 -8.41 -38.28
C CYS A 7 -38.25 -8.75 -37.28
N TYR A 8 -37.58 -9.89 -37.49
CA TYR A 8 -36.54 -10.41 -36.59
C TYR A 8 -35.27 -9.56 -36.51
N SER A 9 -35.07 -8.62 -37.43
CA SER A 9 -33.88 -7.74 -37.48
C SER A 9 -34.09 -6.40 -36.79
N LYS A 10 -35.22 -6.21 -36.09
CA LYS A 10 -35.50 -4.98 -35.32
C LYS A 10 -35.61 -5.31 -33.84
N ASP A 11 -35.05 -4.43 -33.03
CA ASP A 11 -35.20 -4.50 -31.59
C ASP A 11 -36.68 -4.33 -31.21
N LEU A 12 -37.13 -5.13 -30.24
CA LEU A 12 -38.45 -4.96 -29.64
C LEU A 12 -38.48 -3.67 -28.78
N PRO A 13 -39.65 -3.07 -28.53
CA PRO A 13 -39.75 -1.83 -27.74
C PRO A 13 -39.07 -1.89 -26.37
N ASP A 14 -39.10 -3.05 -25.72
CA ASP A 14 -38.46 -3.26 -24.42
C ASP A 14 -36.92 -3.23 -24.56
N ILE A 15 -36.38 -3.78 -25.65
CA ILE A 15 -34.95 -3.76 -25.98
C ILE A 15 -34.53 -2.34 -26.38
N GLU A 16 -35.33 -1.65 -27.20
CA GLU A 16 -35.08 -0.24 -27.55
C GLU A 16 -35.02 0.64 -26.30
N THR A 17 -35.88 0.38 -25.31
CA THR A 17 -35.89 1.06 -24.02
C THR A 17 -34.59 0.84 -23.24
N VAL A 18 -34.09 -0.39 -23.19
CA VAL A 18 -32.79 -0.70 -22.56
C VAL A 18 -31.63 -0.02 -23.30
N LEU A 19 -31.72 0.08 -24.62
CA LEU A 19 -30.68 0.69 -25.48
C LEU A 19 -30.74 2.22 -25.55
N GLN A 20 -31.57 2.88 -24.74
CA GLN A 20 -31.71 4.36 -24.75
C GLN A 20 -30.41 5.12 -24.47
N LEU A 21 -29.52 4.57 -23.62
CA LEU A 21 -28.23 5.19 -23.29
C LEU A 21 -27.06 4.60 -24.08
N ASN A 22 -27.31 3.66 -24.99
CA ASN A 22 -26.26 3.07 -25.81
C ASN A 22 -25.68 4.16 -26.73
N PRO A 23 -24.34 4.35 -26.79
CA PRO A 23 -23.74 5.41 -27.59
C PRO A 23 -24.10 5.28 -29.08
N ARG A 24 -24.61 6.38 -29.65
CA ARG A 24 -24.91 6.52 -31.08
C ARG A 24 -24.21 7.77 -31.61
N VAL A 25 -23.71 7.70 -32.84
CA VAL A 25 -23.08 8.85 -33.50
C VAL A 25 -24.15 9.91 -33.75
N LYS A 26 -23.97 11.11 -33.19
CA LYS A 26 -24.88 12.24 -33.42
C LYS A 26 -24.58 12.83 -34.81
N GLN A 27 -25.61 12.96 -35.63
CA GLN A 27 -25.50 13.55 -36.98
C GLN A 27 -25.40 15.09 -36.94
N TYR A 28 -25.79 15.71 -35.83
CA TYR A 28 -25.87 17.15 -35.67
C TYR A 28 -25.27 17.59 -34.33
N ALA A 29 -24.97 18.88 -34.22
CA ALA A 29 -24.57 19.49 -32.96
C ALA A 29 -25.70 19.43 -31.92
N GLU A 30 -25.33 19.29 -30.65
CA GLU A 30 -26.29 19.26 -29.54
C GLU A 30 -26.51 20.67 -28.98
N LEU A 31 -27.77 21.06 -28.84
CA LEU A 31 -28.15 22.35 -28.26
C LEU A 31 -28.50 22.18 -26.79
N THR A 32 -27.61 22.59 -25.89
CA THR A 32 -27.88 22.65 -24.45
C THR A 32 -27.55 24.04 -23.90
N PRO A 33 -28.55 24.81 -23.41
CA PRO A 33 -28.30 26.11 -22.80
C PRO A 33 -27.38 26.03 -21.59
N THR A 34 -26.52 27.03 -21.40
CA THR A 34 -25.57 27.11 -20.29
C THR A 34 -26.23 26.94 -18.91
N ILE A 35 -27.45 27.44 -18.73
CA ILE A 35 -28.21 27.30 -17.47
C ILE A 35 -28.54 25.83 -17.17
N VAL A 36 -28.88 25.04 -18.19
CA VAL A 36 -29.17 23.61 -18.08
C VAL A 36 -27.87 22.85 -17.79
N SER A 37 -26.77 23.16 -18.49
CA SER A 37 -25.46 22.55 -18.25
C SER A 37 -24.94 22.81 -16.83
N LYS A 38 -25.10 24.04 -16.32
CA LYS A 38 -24.74 24.40 -14.94
C LYS A 38 -25.56 23.60 -13.92
N LYS A 39 -26.87 23.48 -14.13
CA LYS A 39 -27.76 22.68 -13.27
C LYS A 39 -27.41 21.18 -13.33
N ASN A 40 -27.05 20.66 -14.50
CA ASN A 40 -26.70 19.26 -14.68
C ASN A 40 -25.33 18.90 -14.10
N LYS A 41 -24.38 19.85 -14.04
CA LYS A 41 -23.03 19.62 -13.51
C LYS A 41 -23.03 19.05 -12.07
N SER A 42 -23.96 19.47 -11.21
CA SER A 42 -24.04 18.97 -9.83
C SER A 42 -24.40 17.49 -9.76
N LYS A 43 -25.19 16.96 -10.71
CA LYS A 43 -25.62 15.55 -10.74
C LYS A 43 -24.48 14.57 -11.01
N TRP A 44 -23.41 15.04 -11.65
CA TRP A 44 -22.28 14.20 -12.08
C TRP A 44 -20.99 14.49 -11.31
N LYS A 45 -21.06 15.31 -10.25
CA LYS A 45 -19.88 15.76 -9.48
C LYS A 45 -19.26 14.60 -8.69
N ARG A 46 -17.95 14.36 -8.89
CA ARG A 46 -17.19 13.27 -8.23
C ARG A 46 -16.12 13.76 -7.26
N ASN A 47 -15.46 14.87 -7.59
CA ASN A 47 -14.44 15.50 -6.75
C ASN A 47 -15.05 16.60 -5.87
N ASN A 48 -14.27 17.08 -4.90
CA ASN A 48 -14.67 18.17 -4.03
C ASN A 48 -15.18 19.38 -4.83
N ASP A 49 -16.25 20.00 -4.35
CA ASP A 49 -16.74 21.23 -4.92
C ASP A 49 -15.88 22.40 -4.42
N LYS A 50 -15.36 23.19 -5.37
CA LYS A 50 -14.56 24.37 -5.07
C LYS A 50 -15.38 25.45 -4.38
N ASN A 51 -16.70 25.42 -4.54
CA ASN A 51 -17.63 26.38 -3.94
C ASN A 51 -18.21 25.91 -2.60
N CYS A 52 -17.88 24.68 -2.16
CA CYS A 52 -18.34 24.16 -0.88
C CYS A 52 -17.42 24.66 0.23
N SER A 53 -17.94 25.52 1.11
CA SER A 53 -17.22 26.08 2.26
C SER A 53 -17.39 25.25 3.53
N THR A 54 -18.43 24.41 3.58
CA THR A 54 -18.75 23.54 4.72
C THR A 54 -18.33 22.11 4.42
N GLY A 55 -17.26 21.66 5.06
CA GLY A 55 -16.82 20.26 4.97
C GLY A 55 -17.84 19.30 5.60
N CYS A 56 -17.74 18.02 5.23
CA CYS A 56 -18.45 16.95 5.94
C CYS A 56 -17.96 16.86 7.39
N SER A 57 -18.84 16.47 8.32
CA SER A 57 -18.43 16.21 9.71
C SER A 57 -17.45 15.03 9.76
N LEU A 58 -16.30 15.24 10.40
CA LEU A 58 -15.28 14.22 10.63
C LEU A 58 -15.21 13.79 12.10
N VAL A 59 -16.21 14.16 12.91
CA VAL A 59 -16.26 13.80 14.33
C VAL A 59 -16.31 12.28 14.46
N ASN A 60 -15.31 11.72 15.14
CA ASN A 60 -15.17 10.28 15.38
C ASN A 60 -15.08 9.42 14.09
N ASN A 61 -14.64 10.00 12.97
CA ASN A 61 -14.30 9.24 11.76
C ASN A 61 -12.78 8.99 11.71
N PHE A 62 -12.39 7.71 11.66
CA PHE A 62 -10.99 7.25 11.58
C PHE A 62 -10.75 6.36 10.36
N ASP A 63 -11.55 6.55 9.31
CA ASP A 63 -11.40 5.83 8.04
C ASP A 63 -10.05 6.18 7.40
N ASP A 64 -9.55 5.29 6.54
CA ASP A 64 -8.31 5.53 5.82
C ASP A 64 -8.50 6.62 4.75
N ILE A 65 -7.93 7.80 5.00
CA ILE A 65 -7.98 8.95 4.10
C ILE A 65 -6.77 9.04 3.17
N LYS A 66 -5.80 8.12 3.25
CA LYS A 66 -4.57 8.19 2.44
C LYS A 66 -4.92 8.10 0.96
N HIS A 67 -4.52 9.10 0.20
CA HIS A 67 -4.65 9.08 -1.27
C HIS A 67 -3.72 8.07 -1.96
N THR A 68 -2.76 7.51 -1.22
CA THR A 68 -1.79 6.53 -1.70
C THR A 68 -2.25 5.08 -1.53
N THR A 69 -3.30 4.79 -0.76
CA THR A 69 -3.78 3.41 -0.56
C THR A 69 -4.27 2.81 -1.88
N LEU A 70 -3.84 1.58 -2.19
CA LEU A 70 -4.14 0.90 -3.45
C LEU A 70 -4.90 -0.42 -3.23
N SER A 71 -5.95 -0.64 -4.02
CA SER A 71 -6.50 -1.99 -4.24
C SER A 71 -5.60 -2.79 -5.16
N GLU A 72 -5.75 -4.12 -5.22
CA GLU A 72 -4.98 -4.97 -6.16
C GLU A 72 -5.07 -4.45 -7.61
N ARG A 73 -6.28 -4.09 -8.07
CA ARG A 73 -6.49 -3.51 -9.41
C ARG A 73 -5.65 -2.24 -9.62
N GLY A 74 -5.60 -1.36 -8.62
CA GLY A 74 -4.80 -0.13 -8.66
C GLY A 74 -3.30 -0.42 -8.61
N ALA A 75 -2.89 -1.33 -7.73
CA ALA A 75 -1.50 -1.74 -7.55
C ALA A 75 -0.92 -2.39 -8.81
N LEU A 76 -1.66 -3.29 -9.46
CA LEU A 76 -1.20 -3.92 -10.70
C LEU A 76 -1.03 -2.90 -11.84
N ARG A 77 -1.97 -1.95 -11.97
CA ARG A 77 -1.85 -0.88 -12.98
C ARG A 77 -0.63 0.00 -12.72
N GLU A 78 -0.43 0.42 -11.48
CA GLU A 78 0.67 1.31 -11.11
C GLU A 78 2.03 0.59 -11.18
N ALA A 79 2.10 -0.69 -10.81
CA ALA A 79 3.30 -1.50 -10.94
C ALA A 79 3.66 -1.80 -12.42
N ALA A 80 2.65 -1.97 -13.28
CA ALA A 80 2.85 -2.10 -14.71
C ALA A 80 3.38 -0.79 -15.33
N ARG A 81 2.92 0.37 -14.85
CA ARG A 81 3.38 1.69 -15.28
C ARG A 81 4.84 1.98 -14.92
N CYS A 82 5.34 1.43 -13.82
CA CYS A 82 6.73 1.60 -13.41
C CYS A 82 7.71 1.10 -14.49
N LEU A 83 8.68 1.95 -14.86
CA LEU A 83 9.72 1.66 -15.85
C LEU A 83 10.74 0.61 -15.41
N LYS A 84 10.80 0.29 -14.11
CA LYS A 84 11.77 -0.67 -13.53
C LYS A 84 13.22 -0.30 -13.89
N CYS A 85 13.56 0.98 -13.69
CA CYS A 85 14.82 1.59 -14.09
C CYS A 85 16.05 0.81 -13.61
N ALA A 86 17.10 0.75 -14.43
CA ALA A 86 18.44 0.39 -13.95
C ALA A 86 18.98 1.48 -13.02
N ASP A 87 19.80 1.09 -12.04
CA ASP A 87 20.45 2.01 -11.08
C ASP A 87 19.49 3.08 -10.53
N ALA A 88 18.34 2.59 -10.04
CA ALA A 88 17.14 3.40 -9.89
C ALA A 88 17.36 4.58 -8.90
N PRO A 89 17.13 5.84 -9.31
CA PRO A 89 17.32 6.98 -8.42
C PRO A 89 16.36 6.95 -7.22
N CYS A 90 15.16 6.40 -7.40
CA CYS A 90 14.22 6.22 -6.29
C CYS A 90 14.77 5.33 -5.17
N GLN A 91 15.60 4.32 -5.51
CA GLN A 91 16.27 3.48 -4.51
C GLN A 91 17.33 4.28 -3.77
N LYS A 92 18.16 5.05 -4.49
CA LYS A 92 19.20 5.93 -3.91
C LYS A 92 18.63 7.00 -2.98
N SER A 93 17.41 7.46 -3.27
CA SER A 93 16.68 8.42 -2.43
C SER A 93 15.94 7.76 -1.26
N CYS A 94 15.94 6.43 -1.14
CA CYS A 94 15.34 5.74 -0.02
C CYS A 94 16.36 5.58 1.11
N PRO A 95 16.10 6.04 2.34
CA PRO A 95 17.05 5.91 3.45
C PRO A 95 17.43 4.47 3.83
N THR A 96 16.57 3.50 3.47
CA THR A 96 16.83 2.06 3.70
C THR A 96 17.34 1.34 2.45
N GLN A 97 17.53 2.06 1.33
CA GLN A 97 18.05 1.52 0.07
C GLN A 97 17.26 0.31 -0.48
N ILE A 98 15.97 0.18 -0.13
CA ILE A 98 15.09 -0.91 -0.60
C ILE A 98 15.16 -1.04 -2.13
N ASP A 99 15.22 -2.26 -2.64
CA ASP A 99 15.21 -2.50 -4.08
C ASP A 99 13.81 -2.28 -4.69
N ILE A 100 13.51 -1.01 -4.99
CA ILE A 100 12.23 -0.55 -5.54
C ILE A 100 11.92 -1.20 -6.88
N LYS A 101 12.94 -1.36 -7.73
CA LYS A 101 12.80 -2.00 -9.04
C LYS A 101 12.29 -3.43 -8.85
N SER A 102 12.94 -4.22 -7.99
CA SER A 102 12.64 -5.64 -7.83
C SER A 102 11.30 -5.88 -7.15
N PHE A 103 10.95 -5.14 -6.09
CA PHE A 103 9.67 -5.38 -5.44
C PHE A 103 8.49 -4.93 -6.33
N ILE A 104 8.61 -3.81 -7.07
CA ILE A 104 7.54 -3.39 -7.98
C ILE A 104 7.42 -4.36 -9.16
N THR A 105 8.54 -4.89 -9.67
CA THR A 105 8.51 -5.96 -10.68
C THR A 105 7.75 -7.19 -10.17
N SER A 106 8.01 -7.58 -8.92
CA SER A 106 7.32 -8.69 -8.27
C SER A 106 5.81 -8.44 -8.15
N ILE A 107 5.38 -7.23 -7.78
CA ILE A 107 3.95 -6.86 -7.75
C ILE A 107 3.34 -6.97 -9.15
N SER A 108 4.00 -6.46 -10.20
CA SER A 108 3.48 -6.52 -11.57
C SER A 108 3.28 -7.96 -12.07
N ASN A 109 4.07 -8.90 -11.56
CA ASN A 109 3.99 -10.32 -11.87
C ASN A 109 3.10 -11.11 -10.90
N LYS A 110 2.30 -10.42 -10.06
CA LYS A 110 1.47 -11.02 -9.00
C LYS A 110 2.24 -11.83 -7.95
N ASN A 111 3.55 -11.64 -7.85
CA ASN A 111 4.39 -12.24 -6.82
C ASN A 111 4.45 -11.32 -5.59
N TYR A 112 3.36 -11.23 -4.84
CA TYR A 112 3.25 -10.33 -3.68
C TYR A 112 4.15 -10.75 -2.52
N TYR A 113 4.32 -12.06 -2.32
CA TYR A 113 5.27 -12.59 -1.34
C TYR A 113 6.71 -12.17 -1.66
N GLY A 114 7.15 -12.33 -2.91
CA GLY A 114 8.49 -11.91 -3.34
C GLY A 114 8.71 -10.41 -3.20
N ALA A 115 7.67 -9.60 -3.49
CA ALA A 115 7.70 -8.16 -3.26
C ALA A 115 7.88 -7.82 -1.78
N ALA A 116 7.05 -8.40 -0.91
CA ALA A 116 7.13 -8.19 0.52
C ALA A 116 8.48 -8.65 1.09
N LYS A 117 8.98 -9.81 0.65
CA LYS A 117 10.30 -10.32 1.03
C LYS A 117 11.39 -9.31 0.69
N ALA A 118 11.42 -8.79 -0.55
CA ALA A 118 12.39 -7.77 -0.95
C ALA A 118 12.29 -6.51 -0.08
N ILE A 119 11.08 -6.04 0.22
CA ILE A 119 10.86 -4.87 1.11
C ILE A 119 11.40 -5.14 2.52
N PHE A 120 11.02 -6.28 3.12
CA PHE A 120 11.38 -6.63 4.50
C PHE A 120 12.85 -7.00 4.68
N SER A 121 13.55 -7.39 3.61
CA SER A 121 15.00 -7.63 3.64
C SER A 121 15.77 -6.39 4.09
N ASP A 122 15.47 -5.23 3.51
CA ASP A 122 16.19 -3.98 3.80
C ASP A 122 15.47 -3.10 4.83
N ASN A 123 14.14 -3.20 4.91
CA ASN A 123 13.33 -2.41 5.83
C ASN A 123 12.40 -3.31 6.63
N PRO A 124 12.78 -3.68 7.88
CA PRO A 124 11.91 -4.42 8.77
C PRO A 124 10.53 -3.76 8.88
N LEU A 125 10.45 -2.43 8.92
CA LEU A 125 9.22 -1.63 9.08
C LEU A 125 8.50 -1.32 7.78
N GLY A 126 8.64 -2.20 6.78
CA GLY A 126 8.10 -2.06 5.43
C GLY A 126 6.66 -1.57 5.38
N LEU A 127 5.73 -2.22 6.11
CA LEU A 127 4.32 -1.82 6.14
C LEU A 127 4.10 -0.42 6.72
N THR A 128 4.79 -0.10 7.81
CA THR A 128 4.66 1.23 8.44
C THR A 128 5.19 2.31 7.51
N CYS A 129 6.37 2.11 6.94
CA CYS A 129 6.98 3.03 6.00
C CYS A 129 6.14 3.23 4.73
N GLY A 130 5.54 2.16 4.18
CA GLY A 130 4.65 2.28 3.02
C GLY A 130 3.46 3.20 3.26
N MET A 131 2.97 3.26 4.52
CA MET A 131 1.82 4.10 4.90
C MET A 131 2.19 5.54 5.25
N VAL A 132 3.38 5.81 5.80
CA VAL A 132 3.69 7.09 6.47
C VAL A 132 4.91 7.82 5.92
N CYS A 133 5.69 7.21 5.02
CA CYS A 133 6.86 7.88 4.47
C CYS A 133 6.45 9.15 3.70
N PRO A 134 7.15 10.28 3.90
CA PRO A 134 6.97 11.49 3.08
C PRO A 134 7.65 11.26 1.73
N THR A 135 7.02 10.45 0.87
CA THR A 135 7.68 9.92 -0.32
C THR A 135 8.08 11.00 -1.32
N SER A 136 7.37 12.13 -1.36
CA SER A 136 7.70 13.29 -2.20
C SER A 136 9.11 13.82 -1.97
N ASP A 137 9.59 13.75 -0.73
CA ASP A 137 10.91 14.25 -0.33
C ASP A 137 11.97 13.13 -0.33
N LEU A 138 11.54 11.90 -0.66
CA LEU A 138 12.35 10.68 -0.64
C LEU A 138 12.29 9.99 -2.01
N CYS A 139 11.93 8.70 -2.02
CA CYS A 139 11.97 7.84 -3.20
C CYS A 139 11.13 8.35 -4.39
N VAL A 140 9.98 8.99 -4.15
CA VAL A 140 9.12 9.50 -5.23
C VAL A 140 9.67 10.80 -5.80
N GLY A 141 10.33 11.63 -4.98
CA GLY A 141 11.03 12.84 -5.44
C GLY A 141 12.16 12.55 -6.42
N GLY A 142 12.82 11.39 -6.29
CA GLY A 142 13.84 10.92 -7.22
C GLY A 142 13.33 10.06 -8.39
N CYS A 143 12.01 9.91 -8.58
CA CYS A 143 11.48 8.99 -9.60
C CYS A 143 11.63 9.56 -11.03
N ASN A 144 12.21 8.79 -11.96
CA ASN A 144 12.35 9.22 -13.37
C ASN A 144 11.03 9.57 -14.06
N LEU A 145 9.91 8.92 -13.68
CA LEU A 145 8.59 9.22 -14.25
C LEU A 145 8.05 10.58 -13.80
N TYR A 146 8.70 11.27 -12.88
CA TYR A 146 8.42 12.69 -12.62
C TYR A 146 8.60 13.54 -13.90
N ALA A 147 9.43 13.11 -14.85
CA ALA A 147 9.62 13.78 -16.14
C ALA A 147 8.47 13.54 -17.15
N SER A 148 7.44 12.78 -16.79
CA SER A 148 6.25 12.53 -17.61
C SER A 148 5.03 13.28 -17.09
N GLU A 149 4.06 13.55 -17.96
CA GLU A 149 2.82 14.28 -17.62
C GLU A 149 1.95 13.53 -16.60
N GLU A 150 1.94 12.20 -16.62
CA GLU A 150 1.27 11.39 -15.61
C GLU A 150 1.97 11.38 -14.24
N GLY A 151 3.25 11.80 -14.19
CA GLY A 151 4.01 11.98 -12.96
C GLY A 151 4.60 10.70 -12.35
N PRO A 152 5.22 10.81 -11.16
CA PRO A 152 6.02 9.75 -10.56
C PRO A 152 5.17 8.58 -10.03
N ILE A 153 5.81 7.46 -9.70
CA ILE A 153 5.13 6.25 -9.21
C ILE A 153 4.66 6.42 -7.76
N ASN A 154 3.48 5.91 -7.43
CA ASN A 154 3.02 5.74 -6.04
C ASN A 154 3.75 4.57 -5.34
N ILE A 155 5.03 4.79 -5.03
CA ILE A 155 5.92 3.77 -4.44
C ILE A 155 5.43 3.35 -3.05
N GLY A 156 5.01 4.31 -2.21
CA GLY A 156 4.51 4.03 -0.86
C GLY A 156 3.26 3.15 -0.87
N GLY A 157 2.30 3.45 -1.74
CA GLY A 157 1.08 2.64 -1.91
C GLY A 157 1.36 1.21 -2.39
N LEU A 158 2.31 1.03 -3.31
CA LEU A 158 2.74 -0.30 -3.76
C LEU A 158 3.42 -1.10 -2.65
N GLN A 159 4.28 -0.44 -1.86
CA GLN A 159 4.92 -1.04 -0.69
C GLN A 159 3.89 -1.42 0.38
N GLN A 160 2.93 -0.53 0.67
CA GLN A 160 1.80 -0.82 1.57
C GLN A 160 1.03 -2.05 1.08
N PHE A 161 0.59 -2.05 -0.19
CA PHE A 161 -0.20 -3.14 -0.75
C PHE A 161 0.50 -4.51 -0.62
N ALA A 162 1.76 -4.62 -1.05
CA ALA A 162 2.49 -5.90 -1.00
C ALA A 162 2.67 -6.40 0.45
N THR A 163 2.95 -5.49 1.38
CA THR A 163 3.16 -5.84 2.79
C THR A 163 1.86 -6.11 3.55
N GLU A 164 0.74 -5.50 3.15
CA GLU A 164 -0.61 -5.86 3.63
C GLU A 164 -0.99 -7.27 3.20
N VAL A 165 -0.81 -7.60 1.91
CA VAL A 165 -1.07 -8.95 1.40
C VAL A 165 -0.22 -9.99 2.15
N PHE A 166 1.07 -9.71 2.38
CA PHE A 166 1.94 -10.60 3.14
C PHE A 166 1.50 -10.78 4.60
N LYS A 167 1.05 -9.71 5.26
CA LYS A 167 0.49 -9.78 6.62
C LYS A 167 -0.73 -10.71 6.64
N ASP A 168 -1.60 -10.63 5.64
CA ASP A 168 -2.82 -11.44 5.57
C ASP A 168 -2.54 -12.91 5.22
N MET A 169 -1.38 -13.22 4.62
CA MET A 169 -0.92 -14.60 4.42
C MET A 169 -0.62 -15.32 5.75
N GLY A 170 -0.39 -14.59 6.85
CA GLY A 170 -0.12 -15.19 8.17
C GLY A 170 1.21 -15.95 8.26
N ILE A 171 2.16 -15.68 7.36
CA ILE A 171 3.48 -16.32 7.33
C ILE A 171 4.39 -15.64 8.34
N SER A 172 4.94 -16.41 9.27
CA SER A 172 5.94 -15.92 10.23
C SER A 172 7.32 -15.77 9.58
N GLN A 173 8.09 -14.80 10.06
CA GLN A 173 9.51 -14.73 9.71
C GLN A 173 10.23 -15.95 10.32
N ILE A 174 11.23 -16.47 9.60
CA ILE A 174 12.11 -17.52 10.10
C ILE A 174 13.55 -17.04 10.04
N ARG A 175 14.38 -17.54 10.96
CA ARG A 175 15.83 -17.34 10.87
C ARG A 175 16.37 -18.13 9.69
N SER A 176 17.39 -17.60 9.01
CA SER A 176 18.14 -18.42 8.07
C SER A 176 18.80 -19.57 8.84
N PRO A 177 18.71 -20.83 8.38
CA PRO A 177 19.44 -21.94 8.99
C PRO A 177 20.95 -21.69 9.06
N ASP A 178 21.48 -20.92 8.11
CA ASP A 178 22.91 -20.60 7.99
C ASP A 178 23.34 -19.40 8.86
N ALA A 179 22.42 -18.78 9.60
CA ALA A 179 22.74 -17.61 10.42
C ALA A 179 23.52 -18.01 11.68
N SER A 180 24.84 -17.93 11.61
CA SER A 180 25.75 -18.13 12.74
C SER A 180 26.64 -16.90 12.98
N VAL A 181 26.81 -16.53 14.25
CA VAL A 181 27.77 -15.50 14.67
C VAL A 181 28.68 -16.04 15.76
N ASN A 182 29.90 -15.50 15.83
CA ASN A 182 30.75 -15.72 17.00
C ASN A 182 30.09 -15.08 18.23
N PHE A 183 30.05 -15.81 19.34
CA PHE A 183 29.40 -15.38 20.59
C PHE A 183 27.89 -15.12 20.45
N ALA A 184 27.16 -16.07 19.85
CA ALA A 184 25.71 -15.97 19.64
C ALA A 184 24.90 -15.68 20.93
N ASP A 185 25.40 -16.14 22.08
CA ASP A 185 24.75 -15.94 23.39
C ASP A 185 25.18 -14.66 24.12
N THR A 186 25.83 -13.73 23.40
CA THR A 186 26.12 -12.39 23.93
C THR A 186 24.82 -11.68 24.28
N LYS A 187 24.72 -11.19 25.52
CA LYS A 187 23.56 -10.43 26.00
C LYS A 187 23.58 -9.02 25.44
N ILE A 188 22.58 -8.67 24.64
CA ILE A 188 22.44 -7.33 24.06
C ILE A 188 21.16 -6.68 24.56
N ALA A 189 21.31 -5.50 25.18
CA ALA A 189 20.20 -4.69 25.66
C ALA A 189 19.98 -3.48 24.74
N LEU A 190 18.73 -3.24 24.34
CA LEU A 190 18.29 -2.05 23.62
C LEU A 190 17.35 -1.22 24.50
N ILE A 191 17.48 0.10 24.48
CA ILE A 191 16.64 1.00 25.28
C ILE A 191 15.65 1.74 24.37
N GLY A 192 14.35 1.59 24.68
CA GLY A 192 13.21 2.11 23.93
C GLY A 192 12.75 1.15 22.82
N CYS A 193 11.48 0.77 22.79
CA CYS A 193 10.89 -0.11 21.77
C CYS A 193 10.29 0.69 20.61
N GLY A 194 11.09 1.61 20.05
CA GLY A 194 10.74 2.40 18.87
C GLY A 194 11.26 1.79 17.56
N PRO A 195 11.00 2.45 16.42
CA PRO A 195 11.48 2.02 15.09
C PRO A 195 12.97 1.67 15.04
N ALA A 196 13.82 2.50 15.67
CA ALA A 196 15.27 2.31 15.66
C ALA A 196 15.68 0.99 16.34
N SER A 197 15.23 0.75 17.57
CA SER A 197 15.56 -0.47 18.30
C SER A 197 14.91 -1.72 17.70
N LEU A 198 13.68 -1.61 17.17
CA LEU A 198 13.04 -2.71 16.45
C LEU A 198 13.86 -3.11 15.21
N SER A 199 14.33 -2.12 14.43
CA SER A 199 15.20 -2.36 13.29
C SER A 199 16.51 -3.02 13.72
N CYS A 200 17.19 -2.45 14.71
CA CYS A 200 18.46 -2.95 15.23
C CYS A 200 18.34 -4.40 15.74
N ALA A 201 17.34 -4.67 16.59
CA ALA A 201 17.07 -6.01 17.10
C ALA A 201 16.74 -7.01 15.98
N THR A 202 15.98 -6.59 14.96
CA THR A 202 15.65 -7.46 13.82
C THR A 202 16.91 -7.88 13.06
N PHE A 203 17.80 -6.94 12.77
CA PHE A 203 19.05 -7.25 12.07
C PHE A 203 20.01 -8.08 12.93
N LEU A 204 20.12 -7.80 14.24
CA LEU A 204 20.90 -8.61 15.17
C LEU A 204 20.38 -10.06 15.24
N ALA A 205 19.07 -10.25 15.33
CA ALA A 205 18.44 -11.57 15.33
C ALA A 205 18.68 -12.32 14.01
N ARG A 206 18.62 -11.62 12.87
CA ARG A 206 18.92 -12.17 11.54
C ARG A 206 20.38 -12.60 11.39
N MET A 207 21.33 -11.85 11.96
CA MET A 207 22.74 -12.22 11.95
C MET A 207 22.99 -13.46 12.79
N GLY A 208 22.38 -13.51 13.98
CA GLY A 208 22.26 -14.74 14.74
C GLY A 208 22.45 -14.65 16.25
N TYR A 209 22.25 -13.46 16.83
CA TYR A 209 22.28 -13.26 18.27
C TYR A 209 21.01 -13.82 18.93
N ASN A 210 21.18 -14.57 20.02
CA ASN A 210 20.09 -15.29 20.71
C ASN A 210 19.51 -14.52 21.91
N ASP A 211 20.34 -13.71 22.61
CA ASP A 211 19.94 -13.01 23.84
C ASP A 211 19.79 -11.50 23.58
N LEU A 212 18.65 -11.11 23.01
CA LEU A 212 18.27 -9.72 22.76
C LEU A 212 17.13 -9.31 23.69
N THR A 213 17.34 -8.23 24.45
CA THR A 213 16.30 -7.67 25.34
C THR A 213 16.07 -6.19 25.02
N ILE A 214 14.81 -5.80 24.78
CA ILE A 214 14.43 -4.40 24.58
C ILE A 214 13.70 -3.90 25.83
N PHE A 215 14.23 -2.85 26.47
CA PHE A 215 13.62 -2.20 27.63
C PHE A 215 12.80 -0.99 27.19
N GLU A 216 11.51 -0.98 27.45
CA GLU A 216 10.62 0.16 27.15
C GLU A 216 10.11 0.81 28.44
N LYS A 217 10.08 2.14 28.46
CA LYS A 217 9.60 2.92 29.61
C LYS A 217 8.08 2.79 29.78
N ARG A 218 7.35 2.73 28.67
CA ARG A 218 5.89 2.75 28.64
C ARG A 218 5.29 1.34 28.69
N SER A 219 3.99 1.27 28.94
CA SER A 219 3.22 0.00 28.94
C SER A 219 2.84 -0.50 27.55
N TYR A 220 3.26 0.20 26.50
CA TYR A 220 3.00 -0.09 25.10
C TYR A 220 4.28 0.06 24.28
N LEU A 221 4.35 -0.65 23.15
CA LEU A 221 5.52 -0.73 22.27
C LEU A 221 5.34 0.17 21.04
N GLY A 222 6.34 0.29 20.18
CA GLY A 222 6.26 0.94 18.86
C GLY A 222 6.70 2.41 18.80
N GLY A 223 7.20 2.99 19.89
CA GLY A 223 7.62 4.39 19.95
C GLY A 223 6.49 5.33 19.55
N LEU A 224 6.75 6.34 18.72
CA LEU A 224 5.73 7.33 18.30
C LEU A 224 4.48 6.72 17.64
N ARG A 225 4.61 5.59 16.94
CA ARG A 225 3.50 4.91 16.25
C ARG A 225 2.58 4.12 17.19
N ASN A 226 2.98 3.92 18.45
CA ASN A 226 2.24 3.22 19.51
C ASN A 226 1.47 1.97 19.05
N PHE A 227 2.06 0.79 19.18
CA PHE A 227 1.31 -0.48 19.20
C PHE A 227 0.75 -0.67 20.61
N LYS A 228 -0.58 -0.60 20.77
CA LYS A 228 -1.24 -0.98 22.05
C LYS A 228 -1.16 -2.49 22.26
N THR A 229 0.03 -2.98 22.58
CA THR A 229 0.30 -4.35 23.01
C THR A 229 1.10 -4.29 24.29
N LYS A 230 0.52 -4.75 25.40
CA LYS A 230 1.27 -5.01 26.64
C LYS A 230 2.09 -6.28 26.42
N SER A 231 3.40 -6.19 26.28
CA SER A 231 4.28 -7.37 26.34
C SER A 231 5.72 -6.98 26.60
N THR A 232 6.33 -7.59 27.62
CA THR A 232 7.78 -7.71 27.76
C THR A 232 8.29 -8.58 26.61
N VAL A 233 9.07 -8.01 25.69
CA VAL A 233 9.71 -8.78 24.61
C VAL A 233 10.95 -9.44 25.21
N ARG A 234 10.79 -10.69 25.65
CA ARG A 234 11.89 -11.58 26.00
C ARG A 234 11.95 -12.64 24.91
N SER A 235 13.13 -12.86 24.31
CA SER A 235 13.35 -13.78 23.17
C SER A 235 13.08 -15.27 23.48
N SER A 236 12.47 -15.60 24.62
CA SER A 236 12.38 -16.98 25.13
C SER A 236 11.02 -17.42 25.68
N LEU A 237 9.90 -16.72 25.45
CA LEU A 237 8.60 -17.28 25.85
C LEU A 237 7.48 -17.05 24.83
N GLY A 238 6.85 -18.17 24.45
CA GLY A 238 5.62 -18.22 23.70
C GLY A 238 4.53 -17.37 24.36
N LEU A 239 3.98 -16.43 23.60
CA LEU A 239 2.72 -15.78 23.91
C LEU A 239 1.79 -15.95 22.70
N GLU A 240 0.81 -16.80 22.91
CA GLU A 240 -0.25 -17.14 21.98
C GLU A 240 -1.19 -15.94 21.74
N ASN A 241 -1.50 -15.74 20.46
CA ASN A 241 -2.77 -15.22 19.92
C ASN A 241 -3.10 -13.73 19.81
N ARG A 242 -2.22 -12.74 20.04
CA ARG A 242 -2.57 -11.32 19.69
C ARG A 242 -1.46 -10.42 19.10
N THR A 243 -0.38 -10.97 18.55
CA THR A 243 0.81 -10.20 18.13
C THR A 243 1.11 -10.29 16.64
N GLN A 244 0.16 -10.02 15.73
CA GLN A 244 0.44 -10.15 14.29
C GLN A 244 1.53 -9.21 13.76
N MET A 245 1.58 -7.93 14.19
CA MET A 245 2.67 -7.05 13.74
C MET A 245 4.00 -7.42 14.39
N LEU A 246 4.12 -7.46 15.72
CA LEU A 246 5.38 -7.86 16.38
C LEU A 246 5.86 -9.27 15.99
N SER A 247 4.97 -10.20 15.63
CA SER A 247 5.30 -11.52 15.08
C SER A 247 5.94 -11.45 13.69
N LEU A 248 5.67 -10.41 12.90
CA LEU A 248 6.36 -10.15 11.63
C LEU A 248 7.79 -9.63 11.86
N TYR A 249 8.06 -8.96 12.99
CA TYR A 249 9.34 -8.29 13.26
C TYR A 249 10.30 -9.09 14.14
N LEU A 250 9.78 -9.82 15.13
CA LEU A 250 10.55 -10.31 16.27
C LEU A 250 10.30 -11.78 16.63
N LYS A 251 9.38 -12.48 15.95
CA LYS A 251 9.36 -13.94 16.01
C LYS A 251 10.36 -14.46 14.98
N ILE A 252 11.61 -14.53 15.39
CA ILE A 252 12.69 -15.29 14.77
C ILE A 252 13.12 -16.33 15.81
#